data_AF-A0A3C0SB58-F1
#
_entry.id   AF-A0A3C0SB58-F1
#
_cell.length_a   1.000
_cell.length_b   1.000
_cell.length_c   1.000
_cell.angle_alpha   90.00
_cell.angle_beta   90.00
_cell.angle_gamma   90.00
#
_symmetry.space_group_name_H-M   'P 1'
#
loop_
_entity.id
_entity.type
_entity.pdbx_description
1 polymer ?
#
loop_
_entity_poly.entity_id
_entity_poly.type
_entity_poly.pdbx_seq_one_letter_code
_entity_poly.pdbx_strand_id
1 'polypeptide(L)' 'MKFSPLTIMGDNLMMYKYIIKNVAKRHNKTVTFMPKPVWNDNGSGMHTHQSLWKGGKPLFAGSKYGGLSDMALH' A
#
# COMPACT_ATOMS: atom_id res chain seq x y z
N MET A 1 6.93 -4.83 -1.90
CA MET A 1 6.07 -4.80 -3.11
C MET A 1 6.32 -3.48 -3.83
N LYS A 2 6.34 -3.48 -5.16
CA LYS A 2 6.32 -2.25 -5.98
C LYS A 2 4.86 -1.95 -6.37
N PHE A 3 4.52 -0.69 -6.65
CA PHE A 3 3.18 -0.33 -7.12
C PHE A 3 2.84 -1.07 -8.43
N SER A 4 1.55 -1.29 -8.68
CA SER A 4 1.03 -2.02 -9.84
C SER A 4 -0.37 -1.48 -10.20
N PRO A 5 -0.91 -1.80 -11.38
CA PRO A 5 -2.32 -1.52 -11.69
C PRO A 5 -3.25 -2.03 -10.58
N LEU A 6 -4.36 -1.33 -10.36
CA LEU A 6 -5.22 -1.47 -9.18
C LEU A 6 -5.51 -2.92 -8.77
N THR A 7 -6.07 -3.71 -9.69
CA THR A 7 -6.46 -5.10 -9.42
C THR A 7 -5.25 -5.97 -9.07
N ILE A 8 -4.16 -5.85 -9.84
CA ILE A 8 -2.91 -6.59 -9.59
C ILE A 8 -2.33 -6.23 -8.22
N MET A 9 -2.40 -4.95 -7.83
CA MET A 9 -1.94 -4.53 -6.50
C MET A 9 -2.83 -5.11 -5.38
N GLY A 10 -4.13 -5.25 -5.62
CA GLY A 10 -5.06 -5.95 -4.73
C GLY A 10 -4.66 -7.41 -4.52
N ASP A 11 -4.42 -8.15 -5.60
CA ASP A 11 -3.97 -9.55 -5.54
C ASP A 11 -2.62 -9.68 -4.83
N ASN A 12 -1.67 -8.80 -5.14
CA ASN A 12 -0.35 -8.76 -4.51
C ASN A 12 -0.46 -8.54 -2.99
N LEU A 13 -1.37 -7.68 -2.52
CA LEU A 13 -1.58 -7.45 -1.09
C LEU A 13 -2.14 -8.69 -0.39
N MET A 14 -3.05 -9.42 -1.04
CA MET A 14 -3.60 -10.66 -0.49
C MET A 14 -2.53 -11.75 -0.41
N MET A 15 -1.73 -11.92 -1.46
CA MET A 15 -0.57 -12.83 -1.46
C MET A 15 0.47 -12.44 -0.40
N TYR A 16 0.75 -11.14 -0.24
CA TYR A 16 1.67 -10.64 0.79
C TYR A 16 1.23 -11.06 2.20
N LYS A 17 -0.04 -10.84 2.56
CA LYS A 17 -0.59 -11.24 3.87
C LYS A 17 -0.55 -12.76 4.05
N TYR A 18 -0.88 -13.51 3.01
CA TYR A 18 -0.86 -14.98 3.04
C TYR A 18 0.55 -15.52 3.27
N ILE A 19 1.53 -15.06 2.49
CA ILE A 19 2.93 -15.50 2.59
C ILE A 19 3.47 -15.21 3.98
N ILE A 20 3.30 -13.99 4.49
CA ILE A 20 3.82 -13.61 5.82
C ILE A 20 3.24 -14.49 6.92
N LYS A 21 1.92 -14.70 6.93
CA LYS A 21 1.27 -15.56 7.94
C LYS A 21 1.81 -16.99 7.89
N ASN A 22 1.99 -17.55 6.69
CA ASN A 22 2.47 -18.92 6.53
C ASN A 22 3.96 -19.08 6.86
N VAL A 23 4.80 -18.12 6.48
CA VAL A 23 6.22 -18.12 6.88
C VAL A 23 6.34 -17.99 8.40
N ALA A 24 5.61 -17.07 9.03
CA ALA A 24 5.59 -16.96 10.49
C ALA A 24 5.16 -18.27 11.16
N LYS A 25 4.11 -18.92 10.65
CA LYS A 25 3.63 -20.21 11.17
C LYS A 25 4.69 -21.31 11.06
N ARG A 26 5.43 -21.38 9.94
CA ARG A 26 6.54 -22.34 9.75
C ARG A 26 7.67 -22.15 10.75
N HIS A 27 7.83 -20.94 11.29
CA HIS A 27 8.80 -20.61 12.33
C HIS A 27 8.18 -20.55 13.74
N ASN A 28 7.04 -21.22 13.97
CA ASN A 28 6.32 -21.25 15.24
C ASN A 28 5.97 -19.87 15.81
N LYS A 29 5.71 -18.90 14.93
CA LYS A 29 5.21 -17.56 15.28
C LYS A 29 3.79 -17.35 14.75
N THR A 30 3.12 -16.31 15.26
CA THR A 30 1.85 -15.80 14.74
C THR A 30 2.01 -14.34 14.32
N VAL A 31 1.34 -13.92 13.26
CA VAL A 31 1.33 -12.53 12.77
C VAL A 31 -0.11 -12.05 12.64
N THR A 32 -0.34 -10.83 13.09
CA THR A 32 -1.60 -10.12 12.89
C THR A 32 -1.37 -8.83 12.12
N PHE A 33 -2.34 -8.47 11.29
CA PHE A 33 -2.42 -7.17 10.61
C PHE A 33 -3.57 -6.33 11.21
N MET A 34 -3.98 -6.63 12.44
CA MET A 34 -4.92 -5.78 13.18
C MET A 34 -4.32 -4.38 13.36
N PRO A 35 -5.12 -3.31 13.24
CA PRO A 35 -4.61 -1.94 13.25
C PRO A 35 -3.97 -1.54 14.58
N LYS A 36 -4.45 -2.08 15.71
CA LYS A 36 -3.94 -1.73 17.05
C LYS A 36 -3.97 -2.94 17.99
N PRO A 37 -2.95 -3.82 17.93
CA PRO A 37 -2.90 -5.01 18.79
C PRO A 37 -2.38 -4.71 20.21
N VAL A 38 -1.71 -3.58 20.42
CA VAL A 38 -1.08 -3.21 21.70
C VAL A 38 -1.52 -1.81 22.13
N TRP A 39 -1.90 -1.67 23.40
CA TRP A 39 -2.26 -0.39 24.00
C TRP A 39 -1.02 0.47 24.26
N ASN A 40 -1.14 1.79 24.06
CA ASN A 40 -0.08 2.79 24.28
C ASN A 40 1.24 2.56 23.49
N ASP A 41 1.18 1.81 22.39
CA ASP A 41 2.28 1.65 21.42
C ASP A 41 1.74 1.83 19.99
N ASN A 42 2.60 1.98 18.99
CA ASN A 42 2.23 2.24 17.61
C ASN A 42 1.32 1.16 17.00
N GLY A 43 0.43 1.60 16.10
CA GLY A 43 -0.44 0.72 15.33
C GLY A 43 0.22 0.21 14.03
N SER A 44 -0.47 -0.70 13.34
CA SER A 44 -0.11 -1.15 12.00
C SER A 44 -0.99 -0.47 10.95
N GLY A 45 -0.41 0.46 10.19
CA GLY A 45 -1.07 1.14 9.07
C GLY A 45 -0.77 0.51 7.70
N MET A 46 -1.57 0.87 6.70
CA MET A 46 -1.37 0.50 5.30
C MET A 46 -1.41 1.75 4.42
N HIS A 47 -0.34 2.55 4.47
CA HIS A 47 -0.20 3.72 3.60
C HIS A 47 -0.31 3.29 2.13
N THR A 48 -1.22 3.91 1.39
CA THR A 48 -1.55 3.50 0.02
C THR A 48 -1.21 4.64 -0.93
N HIS A 49 -0.15 4.45 -1.73
CA HIS A 49 0.28 5.42 -2.73
C HIS A 49 -0.51 5.19 -4.02
N GLN A 50 -1.07 6.27 -4.59
CA GLN A 50 -1.92 6.21 -5.79
C GLN A 50 -1.46 7.25 -6.82
N SER A 51 -1.58 6.92 -8.11
CA SER A 51 -1.33 7.84 -9.21
C SER A 51 -2.08 7.41 -10.47
N LEU A 52 -2.49 8.39 -11.29
CA LEU A 52 -3.10 8.13 -12.60
C LEU A 52 -2.09 8.32 -13.73
N TRP A 53 -2.21 7.47 -14.75
CA TRP A 53 -1.31 7.42 -15.89
C TRP A 53 -2.10 7.29 -17.20
N LYS A 54 -1.65 7.97 -18.25
CA LYS A 54 -2.20 7.83 -19.62
C LYS A 54 -1.08 7.95 -20.63
N GLY A 55 -0.97 7.00 -21.56
CA GLY A 55 0.07 6.99 -22.59
C GLY A 55 1.49 7.06 -22.00
N GLY A 56 1.73 6.40 -20.86
CA GLY A 56 3.03 6.39 -20.18
C GLY A 56 3.40 7.68 -19.43
N LYS A 57 2.52 8.70 -19.42
CA LYS A 57 2.75 9.96 -18.69
C LYS A 57 2.03 9.98 -17.34
N PRO A 58 2.69 10.43 -16.26
CA PRO A 58 2.05 10.59 -14.95
C PRO A 58 1.14 11.82 -14.97
N LEU A 59 -0.15 11.61 -14.71
CA LEU A 59 -1.14 12.70 -14.74
C LEU A 59 -1.16 13.53 -13.45
N PHE A 60 -0.56 13.02 -12.38
CA PHE A 60 -0.50 13.71 -11.09
C PHE A 60 0.68 14.67 -10.96
N ALA A 61 1.65 14.65 -11.88
CA ALA A 61 2.77 15.58 -11.86
C ALA A 61 2.36 16.95 -12.44
N GLY A 62 2.72 18.04 -11.77
CA GLY A 62 2.40 19.41 -12.20
C GLY A 62 3.17 20.49 -11.44
N SER A 63 2.67 21.72 -11.47
CA SER A 63 3.31 22.91 -10.87
C SER A 63 2.56 23.49 -9.67
N LYS A 64 1.52 22.81 -9.18
CA LYS A 64 0.77 23.22 -7.98
C LYS A 64 1.47 22.76 -6.71
N TYR A 65 0.79 22.91 -5.58
CA TYR A 65 1.32 22.53 -4.27
C TYR A 65 1.90 21.11 -4.28
N GLY A 66 3.11 20.94 -3.73
CA GLY A 66 3.79 19.64 -3.69
C GLY A 66 4.23 19.10 -5.06
N GLY A 67 4.28 19.92 -6.12
CA GLY A 67 4.59 19.47 -7.48
C GLY A 67 3.45 18.70 -8.15
N LEU A 68 2.22 18.91 -7.67
CA LEU A 68 1.05 18.21 -8.15
C LEU A 68 0.37 18.93 -9.31
N SER A 69 -0.37 18.17 -10.11
CA SER A 69 -1.31 18.72 -11.11
C SER A 69 -2.63 19.12 -10.45
N ASP A 70 -3.43 19.94 -11.13
CA ASP A 70 -4.79 20.22 -10.68
C ASP A 70 -5.62 18.92 -10.56
N MET A 71 -5.40 17.94 -11.44
CA MET A 71 -6.06 16.62 -11.37
C MET A 71 -5.73 15.84 -10.08
N ALA A 72 -4.52 15.96 -9.54
CA ALA A 72 -4.16 15.25 -8.32
C ALA A 72 -4.76 15.88 -7.05
N LEU A 73 -5.19 17.16 -7.14
CA LEU A 73 -5.74 17.92 -6.02
C LEU A 73 -7.27 17.84 -5.93
N HIS A 74 -7.94 17.19 -6.90
CA HIS A 74 -9.39 16.98 -6.97
C HIS A 74 -9.71 15.48 -6.99
#